data_AF-A0A812PWV3-F1
#
_entry.id   AF-A0A812PWV3-F1
#
_cell.length_a   1.000
_cell.length_b   1.000
_cell.length_c   1.000
_cell.angle_alpha   90.00
_cell.angle_beta   90.00
_cell.angle_gamma   90.00
#
_symmetry.space_group_name_H-M   'P 1'
#
loop_
_entity.id
_entity.type
_entity.pdbx_description
1 polymer ?
#
loop_
_entity_poly.entity_id
_entity_poly.type
_entity_poly.pdbx_seq_one_letter_code
_entity_poly.pdbx_strand_id
1 'polypeptide(L)' 'AHYETTGPEVMRQTRGKITHFVSSMGTTGTAMGTSRYFKEFKPEVQIVGLQPAAGAQIPGIRRWPK' A
#
# COMPACT_ATOMS: atom_id res chain seq x y z
N ALA A 1 -10.73 -7.98 2.58
CA ALA A 1 -10.62 -7.06 1.41
C ALA A 1 -9.21 -7.06 0.82
N HIS A 2 -8.39 -6.01 0.96
CA HIS A 2 -7.12 -5.90 0.21
C HIS A 2 -6.07 -6.98 0.52
N TYR A 3 -6.11 -7.62 1.69
CA TYR A 3 -5.30 -8.79 2.00
C TYR A 3 -5.70 -10.02 1.15
N GLU A 4 -6.99 -10.22 0.95
CA GLU A 4 -7.56 -11.38 0.27
C GLU A 4 -7.63 -11.20 -1.25
N THR A 5 -7.63 -9.95 -1.73
CA THR A 5 -7.77 -9.62 -3.15
C THR A 5 -6.56 -8.87 -3.68
N THR A 6 -6.43 -7.58 -3.37
CA THR A 6 -5.42 -6.70 -3.98
C THR A 6 -3.98 -7.19 -3.78
N GLY A 7 -3.62 -7.71 -2.61
CA GLY A 7 -2.29 -8.28 -2.35
C GLY A 7 -1.97 -9.48 -3.26
N PRO A 8 -2.80 -10.56 -3.23
CA PRO A 8 -2.67 -11.70 -4.14
C PRO A 8 -2.69 -11.32 -5.63
N GLU A 9 -3.56 -10.38 -6.02
CA GLU A 9 -3.66 -9.91 -7.40
C GLU A 9 -2.35 -9.30 -7.88
N VAL A 10 -1.77 -8.38 -7.10
CA VAL A 10 -0.48 -7.75 -7.40
C VAL A 10 0.64 -8.78 -7.46
N MET A 11 0.70 -9.70 -6.50
CA MET A 11 1.71 -10.77 -6.48
C MET A 11 1.65 -11.64 -7.74
N ARG A 12 0.44 -12.06 -8.12
CA ARG A 12 0.20 -12.88 -9.32
C ARG A 12 0.52 -12.11 -10.60
N GLN A 13 0.03 -10.87 -10.73
CA GLN A 13 0.19 -10.05 -11.93
C GLN A 13 1.67 -9.67 -12.16
N THR A 14 2.42 -9.43 -11.09
CA THR A 14 3.86 -9.18 -11.17
C THR A 14 4.69 -10.45 -11.26
N ARG A 15 4.05 -11.64 -11.25
CA ARG A 15 4.71 -12.96 -11.22
C ARG A 15 5.77 -13.05 -10.11
N GLY A 16 5.47 -12.48 -8.94
CA GLY A 16 6.38 -12.45 -7.79
C GLY A 16 7.58 -11.50 -7.91
N LYS A 17 7.65 -10.67 -8.96
CA LYS A 17 8.78 -9.75 -9.19
C LYS A 17 8.66 -8.40 -8.49
N ILE A 18 7.54 -8.13 -7.81
CA ILE A 18 7.37 -6.90 -7.05
C ILE A 18 8.46 -6.77 -5.98
N THR A 19 9.06 -5.59 -5.89
CA THR A 19 10.06 -5.24 -4.87
C THR A 19 9.60 -4.10 -3.97
N HIS A 20 8.74 -3.21 -4.49
CA HIS A 20 8.22 -2.06 -3.77
C HIS A 20 6.72 -1.91 -4.06
N PHE A 21 5.95 -1.63 -3.02
CA PHE A 21 4.53 -1.29 -3.10
C PHE A 21 4.32 0.13 -2.58
N VAL A 22 3.85 1.02 -3.45
CA VAL A 22 3.63 2.44 -3.12
C VAL A 22 2.13 2.69 -3.04
N SER A 23 1.66 3.32 -1.95
CA SER A 23 0.24 3.62 -1.78
C SER A 23 0.03 5.00 -1.17
N SER A 24 -0.85 5.78 -1.81
CA SER A 24 -1.36 7.04 -1.27
C SER A 24 -2.34 6.77 -0.12
N MET A 25 -2.12 7.40 1.03
CA MET A 25 -2.80 7.04 2.27
C MET A 25 -4.07 7.88 2.51
N GLY A 26 -5.23 7.28 2.21
CA GLY A 26 -6.55 7.76 2.65
C GLY A 26 -6.94 7.14 4.01
N THR A 27 -7.82 6.14 3.99
CA THR A 27 -8.19 5.33 5.17
C THR A 27 -7.11 4.32 5.58
N THR A 28 -5.99 4.25 4.86
CA THR A 28 -4.88 3.28 4.99
C THR A 28 -5.23 1.80 4.71
N GLY A 29 -6.49 1.47 4.42
CA GLY A 29 -6.93 0.08 4.21
C GLY A 29 -6.16 -0.65 3.11
N THR A 30 -5.86 0.02 1.99
CA THR A 30 -5.08 -0.56 0.89
C THR A 30 -3.65 -0.87 1.32
N ALA A 31 -2.93 0.10 1.89
CA ALA A 31 -1.57 -0.08 2.35
C ALA A 31 -1.46 -1.17 3.43
N MET A 32 -2.36 -1.17 4.42
CA MET A 32 -2.35 -2.15 5.51
C MET A 32 -2.69 -3.56 5.03
N GLY A 33 -3.76 -3.72 4.24
CA GLY A 33 -4.20 -5.03 3.78
C GLY A 33 -3.19 -5.70 2.84
N THR A 34 -2.65 -4.95 1.88
CA THR A 34 -1.61 -5.45 0.97
C THR A 34 -0.28 -5.70 1.70
N SER A 35 0.12 -4.81 2.63
CA SER A 35 1.34 -5.01 3.43
C SER A 35 1.28 -6.28 4.27
N ARG A 36 0.14 -6.58 4.91
CA ARG A 36 -0.02 -7.82 5.67
C ARG A 36 0.18 -9.05 4.78
N TYR A 37 -0.38 -9.03 3.56
CA TYR A 37 -0.21 -10.12 2.60
C TYR A 37 1.27 -10.26 2.18
N PHE A 38 1.91 -9.16 1.78
CA PHE A 38 3.31 -9.22 1.37
C PHE A 38 4.24 -9.65 2.50
N LYS A 39 4.02 -9.22 3.74
CA LYS A 39 4.82 -9.68 4.88
C LYS A 39 4.74 -11.18 5.13
N GLU A 40 3.64 -11.82 4.77
CA GLU A 40 3.46 -13.27 4.92
C GLU A 40 4.11 -14.07 3.77
N PHE A 41 3.98 -13.61 2.53
CA PHE A 41 4.39 -14.38 1.35
C PHE A 41 5.67 -13.89 0.66
N LYS A 42 6.08 -12.64 0.90
CA LYS A 42 7.25 -11.98 0.28
C LYS A 42 7.73 -10.81 1.15
N PRO A 43 8.26 -11.06 2.36
CA PRO A 43 8.58 -10.03 3.36
C PRO A 43 9.63 -9.02 2.90
N GLU A 44 10.39 -9.31 1.85
CA GLU A 44 11.35 -8.38 1.25
C GLU A 44 10.71 -7.18 0.54
N VAL A 45 9.40 -7.24 0.22
CA VAL A 45 8.69 -6.14 -0.45
C VAL A 45 8.64 -4.92 0.45
N GLN A 46 9.20 -3.80 -0.03
CA GLN A 46 9.19 -2.54 0.68
C GLN A 46 7.84 -1.83 0.53
N ILE A 47 7.29 -1.35 1.64
CA ILE A 47 6.00 -0.65 1.66
C ILE A 47 6.24 0.84 1.83
N VAL A 48 5.84 1.63 0.85
CA VAL A 48 6.04 3.09 0.82
C VAL A 48 4.69 3.80 0.90
N GLY A 49 4.44 4.45 2.03
CA GLY A 49 3.26 5.30 2.23
C GLY A 49 3.50 6.72 1.72
N LEU A 50 2.55 7.26 0.96
CA LEU A 50 2.53 8.66 0.55
C LEU A 50 1.44 9.42 1.32
N GLN A 51 1.78 10.63 1.76
CA GLN A 51 0.83 11.60 2.32
C GLN A 51 1.01 12.98 1.69
N PRO A 52 -0.04 13.83 1.65
CA PRO A 52 0.07 15.20 1.17
C PRO A 52 1.11 16.02 1.95
N ALA A 53 1.80 16.91 1.24
CA ALA A 53 2.63 17.95 1.85
C ALA A 53 1.77 18.90 2.72
N ALA A 54 2.41 19.70 3.56
CA ALA A 54 1.69 20.68 4.39
C ALA A 54 0.98 21.68 3.47
N GLY A 55 -0.31 21.94 3.72
CA GLY A 55 -1.12 22.83 2.90
C GLY A 55 -1.59 22.25 1.56
N ALA A 56 -1.10 21.09 1.14
CA ALA A 56 -1.54 20.45 -0.08
C ALA A 56 -2.87 19.70 0.12
N GLN A 57 -3.79 19.85 -0.82
CA GLN A 57 -5.04 19.10 -0.88
C GLN A 57 -5.03 18.18 -2.09
N ILE A 58 -5.04 16.87 -1.84
CA ILE A 58 -5.09 15.84 -2.88
C ILE A 58 -6.39 15.07 -2.67
N PRO A 59 -7.39 15.19 -3.57
CA PRO A 59 -8.66 14.49 -3.44
C PRO A 59 -8.48 12.99 -3.18
N GLY A 60 -9.21 12.46 -2.18
CA GLY A 60 -9.18 11.05 -1.80
C GLY A 60 -8.15 10.66 -0.73
N ILE A 61 -7.17 11.52 -0.42
CA ILE A 61 -6.20 11.29 0.66
C ILE A 61 -6.08 12.51 1.58
N ARG A 62 -5.50 12.30 2.76
CA ARG A 62 -5.28 13.38 3.74
C ARG A 62 -3.95 13.23 4.43
N ARG A 63 -3.40 14.36 4.88
CA ARG A 63 -2.27 14.34 5.81
C ARG A 63 -2.78 13.97 7.20
N TRP A 64 -2.13 12.99 7.82
CA TRP A 64 -2.44 12.63 9.19
C TRP A 64 -1.64 13.54 10.15
N PRO A 65 -2.27 14.08 11.21
CA PRO A 65 -1.54 14.82 12.24
C PRO A 65 -0.48 13.91 12.88
N LYS A 66 0.64 14.51 13.29
CA LYS A 66 1.70 13.81 14.03
C LYS A 66 1.24 13.41 15.42
#